data_AF-A0ABD0M5I8-F1
#
_entry.id   AF-A0ABD0M5I8-F1
#
_cell.length_a   1.000
_cell.length_b   1.000
_cell.length_c   1.000
_cell.angle_alpha   90.00
_cell.angle_beta   90.00
_cell.angle_gamma   90.00
#
_symmetry.space_group_name_H-M   'P 1'
#
loop_
_entity.id
_entity.type
_entity.pdbx_description
1 polymer ?
#
loop_
_entity_poly.entity_id
_entity_poly.type
_entity_poly.pdbx_seq_one_letter_code
_entity_poly.pdbx_strand_id
1 'polypeptide(L)'
;LHWYPHIISIKPLLSRYSETSGVAKISEEIRRRRWNWIGHVLRKERNNDCMVAMGWQPEGKRKIGRPKTTWRRTAEQERRSAGWTSWANARRTAEDRTAWRLRVAALCASWRGED
;
A
#
# COMPACT_ATOMS: atom_id res chain seq x y z
N LEU A 1 -45.94 14.20 -8.23
CA LEU A 1 -44.47 14.39 -8.26
C LEU A 1 -43.89 13.85 -6.96
N HIS A 2 -43.52 12.57 -6.87
CA HIS A 2 -42.72 12.07 -5.75
C HIS A 2 -42.02 10.77 -6.19
N TRP A 3 -40.84 10.91 -6.81
CA TRP A 3 -40.03 9.79 -7.26
C TRP A 3 -38.90 9.52 -6.25
N TYR A 4 -38.80 8.25 -5.87
CA TYR A 4 -37.75 7.54 -5.11
C TYR A 4 -37.45 7.95 -3.67
N PRO A 5 -37.97 7.20 -2.68
CA PRO A 5 -37.28 7.04 -1.41
C PRO A 5 -36.42 5.77 -1.45
N HIS A 6 -35.27 5.82 -0.77
CA HIS A 6 -34.40 4.68 -0.41
C HIS A 6 -33.36 4.24 -1.46
N ILE A 7 -32.29 5.01 -1.61
CA ILE A 7 -30.98 4.45 -1.99
C ILE A 7 -30.54 3.53 -0.84
N ILE A 8 -30.74 2.22 -0.98
CA ILE A 8 -30.25 1.23 -0.02
C ILE A 8 -28.72 1.31 -0.04
N SER A 9 -28.12 1.76 1.06
CA SER A 9 -26.67 1.81 1.21
C SER A 9 -26.09 0.42 0.97
N ILE A 10 -25.21 0.29 -0.02
CA ILE A 10 -24.56 -0.99 -0.40
C ILE A 10 -23.44 -1.36 0.60
N LYS A 11 -23.01 -0.42 1.45
CA LYS A 11 -21.91 -0.60 2.42
C LYS A 11 -22.08 -1.82 3.35
N PRO A 12 -23.26 -2.09 3.96
CA PRO A 12 -23.44 -3.25 4.84
C PRO A 12 -23.34 -4.58 4.08
N LEU A 13 -23.84 -4.63 2.84
CA LEU A 13 -23.77 -5.81 1.98
C LEU A 13 -22.32 -6.15 1.63
N LEU A 14 -21.52 -5.15 1.28
CA LEU A 14 -20.10 -5.32 0.97
C LEU A 14 -19.28 -5.73 2.20
N SER A 15 -19.58 -5.19 3.38
CA SER A 15 -18.92 -5.60 4.63
C SER A 15 -19.17 -7.09 4.90
N ARG A 16 -20.43 -7.51 4.84
CA ARG A 16 -20.84 -8.91 5.04
C ARG A 16 -20.24 -9.88 4.03
N TYR A 17 -20.11 -9.48 2.76
CA TYR A 17 -19.45 -10.28 1.73
C TYR A 17 -17.94 -10.44 1.99
N SER A 18 -17.28 -9.37 2.43
CA SER A 18 -15.85 -9.40 2.75
C SER A 18 -15.53 -10.26 3.99
N GLU A 19 -16.45 -10.32 4.95
CA GLU A 19 -16.32 -11.11 6.17
C GLU A 19 -16.55 -12.62 5.94
N THR A 20 -17.43 -12.98 4.99
CA THR A 20 -17.84 -14.38 4.76
C THR A 20 -17.02 -15.12 3.70
N SER A 21 -16.43 -14.41 2.74
CA SER A 21 -15.75 -15.03 1.59
C SER A 21 -14.34 -15.57 1.87
N GLY A 22 -13.72 -15.19 3.00
CA GLY A 22 -12.32 -15.55 3.31
C GLY A 22 -11.29 -14.97 2.32
N VAL A 23 -11.72 -14.10 1.39
CA VAL A 23 -10.88 -13.48 0.37
C VAL A 23 -10.23 -12.22 0.97
N ALA A 24 -8.89 -12.17 0.93
CA ALA A 24 -8.15 -10.99 1.34
C ALA A 24 -8.60 -9.74 0.55
N LYS A 25 -8.75 -8.60 1.23
CA LYS A 25 -9.17 -7.35 0.57
C LYS A 25 -8.18 -7.01 -0.55
N ILE A 26 -8.69 -6.52 -1.69
CA ILE A 26 -7.84 -6.13 -2.84
C ILE A 26 -6.75 -5.13 -2.42
N SER A 27 -7.07 -4.23 -1.50
CA SER A 27 -6.11 -3.27 -0.94
C SER A 27 -4.94 -3.94 -0.18
N GLU A 28 -5.20 -5.02 0.55
CA GLU A 28 -4.17 -5.80 1.24
C GLU A 28 -3.26 -6.52 0.26
N GLU A 29 -3.82 -7.09 -0.81
CA GLU A 29 -3.04 -7.78 -1.84
C GLU A 29 -2.19 -6.81 -2.66
N ILE A 30 -2.76 -5.65 -3.03
CA ILE A 30 -2.00 -4.57 -3.69
C ILE A 30 -0.82 -4.13 -2.81
N ARG A 31 -1.06 -3.96 -1.50
CA ARG A 31 -0.01 -3.60 -0.54
C ARG A 31 1.04 -4.70 -0.44
N ARG A 32 0.63 -5.95 -0.28
CA ARG A 32 1.52 -7.11 -0.19
C ARG A 32 2.45 -7.18 -1.40
N ARG A 33 1.91 -7.08 -2.61
CA ARG A 33 2.69 -7.07 -3.86
C ARG A 33 3.66 -5.90 -3.92
N ARG A 34 3.21 -4.69 -3.55
CA ARG A 34 4.06 -3.50 -3.50
C ARG A 34 5.26 -3.70 -2.57
N TRP A 35 5.02 -4.21 -1.37
CA TRP A 35 6.09 -4.42 -0.38
C TRP A 35 6.98 -5.62 -0.71
N ASN A 36 6.47 -6.64 -1.39
CA ASN A 36 7.31 -7.70 -1.95
C ASN A 36 8.28 -7.15 -3.00
N TRP A 37 7.80 -6.27 -3.90
CA TRP A 37 8.63 -5.61 -4.90
C TRP A 37 9.65 -4.65 -4.26
N ILE A 38 9.22 -3.80 -3.32
CA ILE A 38 10.12 -2.91 -2.58
C ILE A 38 11.22 -3.71 -1.87
N GLY A 39 10.87 -4.81 -1.20
CA GLY A 39 11.85 -5.67 -0.54
C GLY A 39 12.85 -6.26 -1.53
N HIS A 40 12.40 -6.66 -2.72
CA HIS A 40 13.28 -7.12 -3.78
C HIS A 40 14.25 -6.02 -4.24
N VAL A 41 13.76 -4.80 -4.45
CA VAL A 41 14.60 -3.66 -4.84
C VAL A 41 15.60 -3.29 -3.74
N LEU A 42 15.18 -3.26 -2.48
CA LEU A 42 16.04 -2.93 -1.34
C LEU A 42 17.20 -3.91 -1.14
N ARG A 43 17.02 -5.18 -1.53
CA ARG A 43 18.07 -6.21 -1.49
C ARG A 43 19.06 -6.11 -2.65
N LYS A 44 18.73 -5.41 -3.74
CA LYS A 44 19.68 -5.16 -4.85
C LYS A 44 20.63 -4.02 -4.47
N GLU A 45 21.79 -3.95 -5.12
CA GLU A 45 22.82 -2.95 -4.86
C GLU A 45 22.31 -1.50 -4.91
N ARG A 46 22.97 -0.59 -4.17
CA ARG A 46 22.52 0.81 -4.00
C ARG A 46 22.47 1.61 -5.30
N ASN A 47 23.34 1.30 -6.27
CA ASN A 47 23.40 1.99 -7.57
C ASN A 47 22.46 1.38 -8.62
N ASN A 48 21.53 0.51 -8.23
CA ASN A 48 20.54 -0.03 -9.15
C ASN A 48 19.51 1.06 -9.53
N ASP A 49 19.21 1.17 -10.82
CA ASP A 49 18.18 2.06 -11.39
C ASP A 49 16.84 2.02 -10.65
N CYS A 50 16.45 0.85 -10.13
CA CYS A 50 15.23 0.72 -9.34
C CYS A 50 15.25 1.54 -8.04
N MET A 51 16.41 1.67 -7.38
CA MET A 51 16.56 2.50 -6.17
C MET A 51 16.44 4.00 -6.52
N VAL A 52 17.04 4.41 -7.63
CA VAL A 52 16.93 5.78 -8.15
C VAL A 52 15.47 6.08 -8.50
N ALA A 53 14.80 5.16 -9.20
CA ALA A 53 13.38 5.28 -9.54
C ALA A 53 12.46 5.36 -8.33
N MET A 54 12.77 4.66 -7.21
CA MET A 54 11.99 4.80 -5.97
C MET A 54 12.09 6.20 -5.35
N GLY A 55 13.25 6.85 -5.51
CA GLY A 55 13.50 8.22 -5.04
C GLY A 55 13.04 9.31 -6.00
N TRP A 56 12.81 8.97 -7.28
CA TRP A 56 12.58 9.95 -8.33
C TRP A 56 11.26 10.72 -8.14
N GLN A 57 11.38 12.04 -8.16
CA GLN A 57 10.25 12.96 -8.08
C GLN A 57 10.06 13.62 -9.44
N PRO A 58 9.02 13.26 -10.20
CA PRO A 58 8.75 13.92 -11.48
C PRO A 58 8.34 15.36 -11.22
N GLU A 59 9.04 16.30 -11.86
CA GLU A 59 8.70 17.72 -11.85
C GLU A 59 7.47 17.99 -12.74
N GLY A 60 6.72 19.05 -12.40
CA GLY A 60 5.59 19.52 -13.21
C GLY A 60 4.21 19.34 -12.56
N LYS A 61 3.19 19.88 -13.25
CA LYS A 61 1.80 19.90 -12.80
C LYS A 61 1.07 18.62 -13.25
N ARG A 62 0.34 17.99 -12.33
CA ARG A 62 -0.51 16.83 -12.64
C ARG A 62 -1.72 17.25 -13.48
N LYS A 63 -2.06 16.46 -14.50
CA LYS A 63 -3.33 16.59 -15.23
C LYS A 63 -4.52 16.22 -14.33
N ILE A 64 -5.67 16.83 -14.61
CA ILE A 64 -6.95 16.54 -13.94
C ILE A 64 -7.37 15.10 -14.25
N GLY A 65 -7.98 14.41 -13.29
CA GLY A 65 -8.43 13.01 -13.42
C GLY A 65 -7.44 11.95 -12.91
N ARG A 66 -6.18 12.31 -12.61
CA ARG A 66 -5.24 11.37 -11.98
C ARG A 66 -5.48 11.28 -10.47
N PRO A 67 -5.35 10.09 -9.84
CA PRO A 67 -5.47 9.96 -8.40
C PRO A 67 -4.57 10.95 -7.62
N LYS A 68 -5.13 11.52 -6.55
CA LYS A 68 -4.49 12.53 -5.69
C LYS A 68 -3.24 12.00 -5.00
N THR A 69 -3.26 10.72 -4.61
CA THR A 69 -2.14 10.04 -3.98
C THR A 69 -1.18 9.48 -5.04
N THR A 70 0.11 9.60 -4.76
CA THR A 70 1.16 9.09 -5.63
C THR A 70 1.68 7.78 -5.05
N TRP A 71 2.21 6.88 -5.90
CA TRP A 71 2.86 5.66 -5.42
C TRP A 71 3.90 5.94 -4.32
N ARG A 72 4.72 6.99 -4.49
CA ARG A 72 5.72 7.42 -3.50
C ARG A 72 5.08 7.84 -2.18
N ARG A 73 4.01 8.66 -2.21
CA ARG A 73 3.30 9.08 -0.98
C ARG A 73 2.70 7.88 -0.26
N THR A 74 2.07 6.96 -0.99
CA THR A 74 1.51 5.74 -0.42
C THR A 74 2.60 4.86 0.20
N ALA A 75 3.69 4.61 -0.52
CA ALA A 75 4.81 3.81 -0.01
C ALA A 75 5.45 4.45 1.24
N GLU A 76 5.64 5.76 1.25
CA GLU A 76 6.21 6.51 2.38
C GLU A 76 5.28 6.51 3.61
N GLN A 77 3.97 6.64 3.41
CA GLN A 77 2.99 6.54 4.49
C GLN A 77 2.97 5.13 5.09
N GLU A 78 2.88 4.10 4.24
CA GLU A 78 2.93 2.70 4.66
C GLU A 78 4.26 2.36 5.36
N ARG A 79 5.38 2.93 4.90
CA ARG A 79 6.70 2.77 5.53
C ARG A 79 6.69 3.25 6.99
N ARG A 80 6.09 4.42 7.21
CA ARG A 80 5.93 5.00 8.55
C ARG A 80 4.97 4.17 9.40
N SER A 81 3.85 3.72 8.83
CA SER A 81 2.90 2.84 9.50
C SER A 81 3.51 1.50 9.92
N ALA A 82 4.48 0.98 9.16
CA ALA A 82 5.24 -0.23 9.50
C ALA A 82 6.34 0.01 10.57
N GLY A 83 6.48 1.24 11.07
CA GLY A 83 7.47 1.62 12.08
C GLY A 83 8.91 1.71 11.55
N TRP A 84 9.11 1.74 10.23
CA TRP A 84 10.43 2.05 9.67
C TRP A 84 10.62 3.57 9.70
N THR A 85 11.67 4.05 10.38
CA THR A 85 11.96 5.50 10.50
C THR A 85 12.63 6.06 9.25
N SER A 86 13.47 5.28 8.58
CA SER A 86 14.09 5.60 7.29
C SER A 86 14.07 4.44 6.30
N TRP A 87 14.34 4.73 5.01
CA TRP A 87 14.56 3.70 3.98
C TRP A 87 15.80 2.83 4.26
N ALA A 88 16.81 3.35 4.97
CA ALA A 88 17.95 2.57 5.41
C ALA A 88 17.56 1.54 6.49
N ASN A 89 16.66 1.90 7.41
CA ASN A 89 16.13 0.97 8.41
C ASN A 89 15.26 -0.12 7.75
N ALA A 90 14.43 0.26 6.77
CA ALA A 90 13.67 -0.70 5.97
C ALA A 90 14.59 -1.65 5.19
N ARG A 91 15.69 -1.13 4.61
CA ARG A 91 16.68 -1.94 3.89
C ARG A 91 17.35 -2.99 4.78
N ARG A 92 17.81 -2.59 5.97
CA ARG A 92 18.39 -3.52 6.95
C ARG A 92 17.40 -4.62 7.34
N THR A 93 16.12 -4.28 7.49
CA THR A 93 15.06 -5.27 7.74
C THR A 93 14.83 -6.18 6.53
N ALA A 94 14.97 -5.66 5.30
CA ALA A 94 14.73 -6.41 4.07
C ALA A 94 15.81 -7.46 3.76
N GLU A 95 17.01 -7.31 4.32
CA GLU A 95 18.10 -8.29 4.22
C GLU A 95 17.70 -9.62 4.88
N ASP A 96 17.02 -9.57 6.03
CA ASP A 96 16.37 -10.73 6.63
C ASP A 96 15.02 -11.00 5.94
N ARG A 97 14.97 -12.06 5.13
CA ARG A 97 13.77 -12.46 4.39
C ARG A 97 12.62 -12.85 5.30
N THR A 98 12.90 -13.45 6.46
CA THR A 98 11.87 -13.92 7.40
C THR A 98 11.30 -12.73 8.15
N ALA A 99 12.15 -11.87 8.71
CA ALA A 99 11.71 -10.63 9.36
C ALA A 99 10.95 -9.72 8.38
N TRP A 100 11.39 -9.63 7.12
CA TRP A 100 10.69 -8.90 6.07
C TRP A 100 9.27 -9.43 5.84
N ARG A 101 9.11 -10.75 5.65
CA ARG A 101 7.80 -11.37 5.42
C ARG A 101 6.84 -11.13 6.58
N LEU A 102 7.32 -11.32 7.81
CA LEU A 102 6.51 -11.08 9.02
C LEU A 102 6.03 -9.63 9.09
N ARG A 103 6.93 -8.68 8.80
CA ARG A 103 6.59 -7.26 8.87
C ARG A 103 5.64 -6.81 7.77
N VAL A 104 5.78 -7.36 6.56
CA VAL A 104 4.82 -7.14 5.46
C VAL A 104 3.46 -7.74 5.79
N ALA A 105 3.41 -8.94 6.38
CA ALA A 105 2.15 -9.54 6.80
C ALA A 105 1.43 -8.68 7.86
N ALA A 106 2.17 -8.21 8.87
CA ALA A 106 1.64 -7.29 9.89
C ALA A 106 1.13 -5.98 9.29
N LEU A 107 1.88 -5.38 8.36
CA LEU A 107 1.50 -4.16 7.66
C LEU A 107 0.22 -4.33 6.80
N CYS A 108 0.03 -5.50 6.19
CA CYS A 108 -1.20 -5.81 5.46
C CYS A 108 -2.40 -5.92 6.42
N ALA A 109 -2.22 -6.58 7.56
CA ALA A 109 -3.29 -6.80 8.55
C ALA A 109 -3.64 -5.53 9.36
N SER A 110 -2.68 -4.64 9.61
CA SER A 110 -2.87 -3.46 10.47
C SER A 110 -3.58 -2.28 9.80
N TRP A 111 -3.84 -2.35 8.49
CA TRP A 111 -4.39 -1.22 7.76
C TRP A 111 -5.91 -1.15 7.88
N ARG A 112 -6.37 -0.16 8.65
CA ARG A 112 -7.72 0.36 8.55
C ARG A 112 -7.68 1.45 7.50
N GLY A 113 -8.40 1.26 6.39
CA GLY A 113 -8.52 2.30 5.37
C GLY A 113 -9.05 3.58 6.00
N GLU A 114 -8.47 4.72 5.62
CA GLU A 114 -9.22 5.96 5.62
C GLU A 114 -10.32 5.77 4.56
N ASP A 115 -11.53 5.45 5.04
CA ASP A 115 -12.79 5.57 4.30
C ASP A 115 -13.23 7.04 4.23
#